data_AF-A0A953ISU4-F1
#
_entry.id   AF-A0A953ISU4-F1
#
_cell.length_a   1.000
_cell.length_b   1.000
_cell.length_c   1.000
_cell.angle_alpha   90.00
_cell.angle_beta   90.00
_cell.angle_gamma   90.00
#
_symmetry.space_group_name_H-M   'P 1'
#
loop_
_entity.id
_entity.type
_entity.pdbx_description
1 polymer ?
#
loop_
_entity_poly.entity_id
_entity_poly.type
_entity_poly.pdbx_seq_one_letter_code
_entity_poly.pdbx_strand_id
1 'polypeptide(L)'
;AYLLFPSGARGPAFLVTDNFVAIKRYNISDAYALAIAHLADRLRGGPPFVGKWPADDVQLLRDERIRIQRALAARGYAVDNFVGQIDFVQRDAIRAEQAKAGLRPDGHPDAALLEWLAKPAR
;
A
#
# COMPACT_ATOMS: atom_id res chain seq x y z
N ALA A 1 -11.96 -11.66 4.67
CA ALA A 1 -11.77 -10.83 3.46
C ALA A 1 -11.46 -9.39 3.88
N TYR A 2 -10.69 -8.65 3.08
CA TYR A 2 -10.39 -7.23 3.31
C TYR A 2 -10.34 -6.45 1.99
N LEU A 3 -10.47 -5.12 2.07
CA LEU A 3 -10.34 -4.25 0.91
C LEU A 3 -8.87 -3.93 0.63
N LEU A 4 -8.44 -4.17 -0.60
CA LEU A 4 -7.12 -3.82 -1.11
C LEU A 4 -7.23 -2.65 -2.08
N PHE A 5 -6.36 -1.65 -1.87
CA PHE A 5 -6.23 -0.44 -2.69
C PHE A 5 -4.77 -0.32 -3.16
N PRO A 6 -4.38 -0.93 -4.29
CA PRO A 6 -2.97 -1.00 -4.68
C PRO A 6 -2.35 0.35 -5.07
N SER A 7 -3.18 1.32 -5.44
CA SER A 7 -2.82 2.69 -5.85
C SER A 7 -3.61 3.75 -5.07
N GLY A 8 -3.86 3.46 -3.80
CA GLY A 8 -4.65 4.33 -2.90
C GLY A 8 -6.11 4.48 -3.33
N ALA A 9 -6.78 5.47 -2.75
CA ALA A 9 -8.22 5.65 -2.93
C ALA A 9 -8.63 6.17 -4.31
N ARG A 10 -7.69 6.63 -5.14
CA ARG A 10 -7.96 7.09 -6.52
C ARG A 10 -8.01 5.93 -7.52
N GLY A 11 -7.49 4.77 -7.15
CA GLY A 11 -7.39 3.60 -8.03
C GLY A 11 -8.52 2.58 -7.84
N PRO A 12 -8.40 1.43 -8.52
CA PRO A 12 -9.34 0.32 -8.33
C PRO A 12 -9.23 -0.27 -6.92
N ALA A 13 -10.39 -0.69 -6.40
CA ALA A 13 -10.50 -1.40 -5.13
C ALA A 13 -10.86 -2.87 -5.37
N PHE A 14 -10.29 -3.75 -4.56
CA PHE A 14 -10.51 -5.19 -4.65
C PHE A 14 -10.93 -5.75 -3.29
N LEU A 15 -11.99 -6.55 -3.25
CA LEU A 15 -12.29 -7.38 -2.10
C LEU A 15 -11.48 -8.68 -2.21
N VAL A 16 -10.45 -8.82 -1.38
CA VAL A 16 -9.56 -9.99 -1.41
C VAL A 16 -9.92 -10.96 -0.28
N THR A 17 -9.84 -12.26 -0.58
CA THR A 17 -10.21 -13.36 0.32
C THR A 17 -8.98 -14.14 0.79
N ASP A 18 -9.21 -15.21 1.54
CA ASP A 18 -8.12 -16.02 2.11
C ASP A 18 -7.23 -16.67 1.04
N ASN A 19 -7.77 -16.93 -0.16
CA ASN A 19 -6.98 -17.41 -1.30
C ASN A 19 -5.93 -16.39 -1.75
N PHE A 20 -6.20 -15.09 -1.64
CA PHE A 20 -5.21 -14.06 -1.92
C PHE A 20 -4.05 -14.11 -0.93
N VAL A 21 -4.36 -14.34 0.36
CA VAL A 21 -3.35 -14.53 1.41
C VAL A 21 -2.54 -15.80 1.16
N ALA A 22 -3.18 -16.87 0.69
CA ALA A 22 -2.49 -18.10 0.31
C ALA A 22 -1.48 -17.88 -0.83
N ILE A 23 -1.85 -17.14 -1.89
CA ILE A 23 -0.93 -16.78 -2.99
C ILE A 23 0.26 -15.97 -2.45
N LYS A 24 0.02 -15.02 -1.52
CA LYS A 24 1.09 -14.22 -0.90
C LYS A 24 2.10 -15.03 -0.08
N ARG A 25 1.76 -16.25 0.37
CA ARG A 25 2.74 -17.12 1.03
C ARG A 25 3.82 -17.62 0.06
N TYR A 26 3.54 -17.67 -1.24
CA TYR A 26 4.52 -17.98 -2.27
C TYR A 26 5.46 -16.79 -2.52
N ASN A 27 4.91 -15.58 -2.57
CA ASN A 27 5.66 -14.34 -2.69
C ASN A 27 4.93 -13.21 -1.96
N ILE A 28 5.58 -12.63 -0.94
CA ILE A 28 5.01 -11.60 -0.05
C ILE A 28 4.93 -10.25 -0.77
N SER A 29 4.05 -10.16 -1.77
CA SER A 29 3.81 -8.97 -2.58
C SER A 29 2.35 -8.89 -3.00
N ASP A 30 1.69 -7.77 -2.68
CA ASP A 30 0.29 -7.53 -3.08
C ASP A 30 0.16 -7.44 -4.60
N ALA A 31 1.12 -6.80 -5.28
CA ALA A 31 1.14 -6.68 -6.73
C ALA A 31 1.29 -8.05 -7.41
N TYR A 32 2.16 -8.91 -6.87
CA TYR A 32 2.31 -10.29 -7.37
C TYR A 32 1.01 -11.07 -7.22
N ALA A 33 0.43 -11.07 -6.02
CA ALA A 33 -0.79 -11.83 -5.76
C ALA A 33 -1.96 -11.34 -6.61
N LEU A 34 -2.09 -10.03 -6.80
CA LEU A 34 -3.10 -9.43 -7.66
C LEU A 34 -2.88 -9.81 -9.14
N ALA A 35 -1.64 -9.79 -9.62
CA ALA A 35 -1.31 -10.18 -10.99
C ALA A 35 -1.63 -11.66 -11.25
N ILE A 36 -1.26 -12.57 -10.34
CA ILE A 36 -1.54 -14.01 -10.47
C ILE A 36 -3.03 -14.30 -10.39
N ALA A 37 -3.74 -13.71 -9.42
CA ALA A 37 -5.19 -13.87 -9.30
C ALA A 37 -5.89 -13.35 -10.57
N HIS A 38 -5.51 -12.16 -11.04
CA HIS A 38 -6.08 -11.60 -12.25
C HIS A 38 -5.77 -12.44 -13.49
N LEU A 39 -4.54 -12.91 -13.67
CA LEU A 39 -4.19 -13.81 -14.76
C LEU A 39 -5.04 -15.08 -14.76
N ALA A 40 -5.26 -15.68 -13.59
CA ALA A 40 -6.11 -16.85 -13.45
C ALA A 40 -7.57 -16.57 -13.84
N ASP A 41 -8.10 -15.39 -13.50
CA ASP A 41 -9.44 -14.96 -13.94
C ASP A 41 -9.50 -14.74 -15.45
N ARG A 42 -8.47 -14.10 -16.03
CA ARG A 42 -8.36 -13.86 -17.48
C ARG A 42 -8.31 -15.17 -18.27
N LEU A 43 -7.59 -16.18 -17.78
CA LEU A 43 -7.53 -17.51 -18.41
C LEU A 43 -8.88 -18.24 -18.40
N ARG A 44 -9.77 -17.92 -17.46
CA ARG A 44 -11.16 -18.44 -17.42
C ARG A 44 -12.16 -17.61 -18.23
N GLY A 45 -11.69 -16.60 -18.97
CA GLY A 45 -12.55 -15.68 -19.73
C GLY A 45 -13.13 -14.53 -18.91
N GLY A 46 -12.59 -14.27 -17.71
CA GLY A 46 -13.01 -13.16 -16.85
C GLY A 46 -12.71 -11.77 -17.43
N PRO A 47 -13.44 -10.73 -16.98
CA PRO A 47 -13.26 -9.36 -17.48
C PRO A 47 -11.90 -8.76 -17.06
N PRO A 48 -11.44 -7.69 -17.74
CA PRO A 48 -10.28 -6.94 -17.28
C PRO A 48 -10.64 -6.12 -16.01
N PHE A 49 -9.65 -5.47 -15.39
CA PHE A 49 -9.95 -4.48 -14.38
C PHE A 49 -10.83 -3.35 -14.93
N VAL A 50 -11.90 -3.03 -14.23
CA VAL A 50 -12.87 -1.98 -14.63
C VAL A 50 -12.43 -0.60 -14.15
N GLY A 51 -11.89 -0.51 -12.93
CA GLY A 51 -11.41 0.75 -12.36
C GLY A 51 -10.15 1.23 -13.07
N LYS A 52 -10.06 2.54 -13.31
CA LYS A 52 -8.88 3.17 -13.92
C LYS A 52 -7.77 3.29 -12.90
N TRP A 53 -6.54 3.04 -13.34
CA TRP A 53 -5.34 3.33 -12.58
C TRP A 53 -5.03 4.84 -12.69
N PRO A 54 -4.63 5.51 -11.59
CA PRO A 54 -4.18 6.90 -11.67
C PRO A 54 -2.89 6.96 -12.49
N ALA A 55 -2.86 7.81 -13.52
CA ALA A 55 -1.68 7.93 -14.40
C ALA A 55 -0.49 8.63 -13.72
N ASP A 56 -0.79 9.37 -12.66
CA ASP A 56 0.13 10.14 -11.82
C ASP A 56 0.58 9.37 -10.56
N ASP A 57 0.17 8.11 -10.39
CA ASP A 57 0.60 7.29 -9.24
C ASP A 57 2.02 6.75 -9.46
N VAL A 58 3.01 7.55 -9.05
CA VAL A 58 4.41 7.15 -9.04
C VAL A 58 4.71 6.39 -7.74
N GLN A 59 5.03 5.11 -7.89
CA GLN A 59 5.42 4.26 -6.78
C GLN A 59 6.76 4.74 -6.19
N LEU A 60 6.80 4.93 -4.87
CA LEU A 60 8.01 5.29 -4.16
C LEU A 60 9.10 4.22 -4.35
N LEU A 61 10.35 4.65 -4.44
CA LEU A 61 11.52 3.79 -4.42
C LEU A 61 11.62 3.04 -3.09
N ARG A 62 12.38 1.93 -3.07
CA ARG A 62 12.56 1.14 -1.84
C ARG A 62 13.11 1.98 -0.70
N ASP A 63 14.13 2.80 -0.97
CA ASP A 63 14.78 3.64 0.06
C ASP A 63 13.85 4.75 0.57
N GLU A 64 12.90 5.21 -0.26
CA GLU A 64 11.84 6.14 0.16
C GLU A 64 10.86 5.48 1.12
N ARG A 65 10.44 4.24 0.83
CA ARG A 65 9.59 3.48 1.75
C ARG A 65 10.30 3.15 3.06
N ILE A 66 11.61 2.88 3.01
CA ILE A 66 12.44 2.72 4.23
C ILE A 66 12.47 4.03 5.05
N ARG A 67 12.57 5.19 4.39
CA ARG A 67 12.49 6.49 5.07
C ARG A 67 11.14 6.70 5.76
N ILE A 68 10.03 6.32 5.13
CA ILE A 68 8.70 6.31 5.76
C ILE A 68 8.71 5.43 7.01
N GLN A 69 9.18 4.18 6.92
CA GLN A 69 9.25 3.26 8.05
C GLN A 69 10.05 3.85 9.23
N ARG A 70 11.22 4.45 8.96
CA ARG A 70 12.03 5.11 10.00
C ARG A 70 11.30 6.29 10.62
N ALA A 71 10.62 7.10 9.82
CA ALA A 71 9.86 8.24 10.33
C ALA A 71 8.65 7.80 11.17
N LEU A 72 7.95 6.73 10.78
CA LEU A 72 6.88 6.14 11.57
C LEU A 72 7.41 5.61 12.92
N ALA A 73 8.52 4.87 12.92
CA ALA A 73 9.15 4.39 14.14
C ALA A 73 9.57 5.54 15.07
N ALA A 74 10.16 6.61 14.52
CA ALA A 74 10.52 7.81 15.28
C ALA A 74 9.31 8.55 15.88
N ARG A 75 8.13 8.37 15.29
CA ARG A 75 6.85 8.90 15.80
C ARG A 75 6.12 7.92 16.74
N GLY A 76 6.76 6.80 17.11
CA GLY A 76 6.25 5.84 18.09
C GLY A 76 5.34 4.75 17.52
N TYR A 77 5.21 4.62 16.20
CA TYR A 77 4.47 3.51 15.59
C TYR A 77 5.31 2.23 15.56
N ALA A 78 4.65 1.08 15.66
CA ALA A 78 5.30 -0.22 15.54
C ALA A 78 5.83 -0.45 14.12
N VAL A 79 7.12 -0.77 14.02
CA VAL A 79 7.81 -1.10 12.77
C VAL A 79 8.82 -2.20 13.07
N ASP A 80 8.52 -3.42 12.62
CA ASP A 80 9.31 -4.60 12.98
C ASP A 80 10.66 -4.67 12.23
N ASN A 81 10.73 -4.09 11.04
CA ASN A 81 11.95 -4.02 10.23
C ASN A 81 11.92 -2.84 9.24
N PHE A 82 13.08 -2.48 8.70
CA PHE A 82 13.26 -1.36 7.78
C PHE A 82 13.65 -1.82 6.36
N VAL A 83 12.85 -2.72 5.76
CA VAL A 83 13.14 -3.29 4.43
C VAL A 83 12.36 -2.66 3.28
N GLY A 84 11.50 -1.68 3.57
CA GLY A 84 10.66 -0.97 2.61
C GLY A 84 9.37 -1.70 2.23
N GLN A 85 8.97 -2.71 2.99
CA GLN A 85 7.68 -3.40 2.86
C GLN A 85 6.68 -2.79 3.83
N ILE A 86 5.61 -2.20 3.30
CA ILE A 86 4.55 -1.58 4.10
C ILE A 86 3.46 -2.62 4.38
N ASP A 87 3.40 -3.08 5.64
CA ASP A 87 2.39 -4.03 6.11
C ASP A 87 1.06 -3.34 6.51
N PHE A 88 0.12 -4.08 7.09
CA PHE A 88 -1.18 -3.53 7.50
C PHE A 88 -1.07 -2.54 8.67
N VAL A 89 -0.21 -2.81 9.65
CA VAL A 89 0.00 -1.95 10.82
C VAL A 89 0.62 -0.62 10.38
N GLN A 90 1.60 -0.69 9.48
CA GLN A 90 2.23 0.48 8.88
C GLN A 90 1.23 1.27 8.02
N ARG A 91 0.33 0.61 7.28
CA ARG A 91 -0.74 1.32 6.54
C ARG A 91 -1.69 2.08 7.47
N ASP A 92 -2.03 1.55 8.64
CA ASP A 92 -2.84 2.28 9.62
C ASP A 92 -2.10 3.47 10.21
N ALA A 93 -0.80 3.32 10.51
CA ALA A 93 0.05 4.43 10.91
C ALA A 93 0.14 5.51 9.82
N ILE A 94 0.25 5.12 8.55
CA ILE A 94 0.23 6.03 7.41
C ILE A 94 -1.09 6.81 7.37
N ARG A 95 -2.25 6.16 7.54
CA ARG A 95 -3.55 6.86 7.57
C ARG A 95 -3.62 7.91 8.67
N ALA A 96 -3.10 7.58 9.85
CA ALA A 96 -3.05 8.51 10.97
C ALA A 96 -2.17 9.73 10.63
N GLU A 97 -1.02 9.53 9.99
CA GLU A 97 -0.14 10.61 9.58
C GLU A 97 -0.69 11.44 8.41
N GLN A 98 -1.34 10.81 7.44
CA GLN A 98 -2.07 11.50 6.37
C GLN A 98 -3.16 12.40 6.96
N ALA A 99 -3.94 11.91 7.94
CA ALA A 99 -4.96 12.71 8.61
C ALA A 99 -4.37 13.94 9.32
N LYS A 100 -3.25 13.78 10.04
CA LYS A 100 -2.54 14.89 10.68
C LYS A 100 -2.00 15.92 9.69
N ALA A 101 -1.63 15.47 8.49
CA ALA A 101 -1.14 16.30 7.41
C ALA A 101 -2.25 17.00 6.60
N GLY A 102 -3.53 16.68 6.85
CA GLY A 102 -4.65 17.13 6.01
C GLY A 102 -4.68 16.45 4.63
N LEU A 103 -3.95 15.35 4.45
CA LEU A 103 -3.99 14.50 3.26
C LEU A 103 -5.17 13.52 3.36
N ARG A 104 -5.52 12.89 2.24
CA ARG A 104 -6.53 11.82 2.24
C ARG A 104 -5.98 10.62 3.01
N PRO A 105 -6.65 10.13 4.08
CA PRO A 105 -6.15 9.05 4.92
C PRO A 105 -6.48 7.67 4.32
N ASP A 106 -5.91 7.35 3.15
CA ASP A 106 -6.15 6.08 2.45
C ASP A 106 -5.12 4.98 2.74
N GLY A 107 -3.98 5.33 3.34
CA GLY A 107 -2.91 4.41 3.67
C GLY A 107 -1.89 4.22 2.55
N HIS A 108 -2.00 4.98 1.45
CA HIS A 108 -1.08 4.91 0.32
C HIS A 108 0.21 5.69 0.62
N PRO A 109 1.40 5.04 0.59
CA PRO A 109 2.66 5.72 0.81
C PRO A 109 3.08 6.49 -0.45
N ASP A 110 2.73 7.77 -0.52
CA ASP A 110 3.06 8.66 -1.64
C ASP A 110 4.13 9.72 -1.26
N ALA A 111 4.55 10.51 -2.26
CA ALA A 111 5.55 11.54 -2.09
C ALA A 111 5.10 12.64 -1.11
N ALA A 112 3.81 13.00 -1.10
CA ALA A 112 3.26 14.02 -0.22
C ALA A 112 3.35 13.59 1.25
N LEU A 113 3.06 12.33 1.54
CA LEU A 113 3.28 11.75 2.86
C LEU A 113 4.77 11.76 3.25
N LEU A 114 5.66 11.36 2.33
CA LEU A 114 7.10 11.34 2.60
C LEU A 114 7.62 12.74 2.95
N GLU A 115 7.19 13.78 2.23
CA GLU A 115 7.51 15.18 2.54
C GLU A 115 6.99 15.61 3.91
N TRP A 116 5.76 15.20 4.27
CA TRP A 116 5.21 15.45 5.60
C TRP A 116 6.03 14.79 6.71
N LEU A 117 6.44 13.54 6.49
CA LEU A 117 7.20 12.75 7.45
C LEU A 117 8.65 13.22 7.62
N ALA A 118 9.21 13.94 6.62
CA ALA A 118 10.54 14.55 6.72
C ALA A 118 10.62 15.68 7.77
N LYS A 119 9.47 16.24 8.17
CA LYS A 119 9.40 17.22 9.26
C LYS A 119 9.55 16.51 10.62
N PRO A 120 10.27 17.11 11.59
CA PRO A 120 10.36 16.55 12.93
C PRO A 120 8.96 16.38 13.55
N ALA A 121 8.81 15.34 14.37
CA ALA A 121 7.58 15.13 15.13
C ALA A 121 7.31 16.37 16.00
N ARG A 122 6.08 16.89 15.95
CA ARG A 122 5.62 17.98 16.82
C ARG A 122 5.16 17.43 18.16
#